data_AF-A0A2G6MMC6-F1
#
_entry.id   AF-A0A2G6MMC6-F1
#
_cell.length_a   1.000
_cell.length_b   1.000
_cell.length_c   1.000
_cell.angle_alpha   90.00
_cell.angle_beta   90.00
_cell.angle_gamma   90.00
#
_symmetry.space_group_name_H-M   'P 1'
#
loop_
_entity.id
_entity.type
_entity.pdbx_description
1 polymer ?
#
loop_
_entity_poly.entity_id
_entity_poly.type
_entity_poly.pdbx_seq_one_letter_code
_entity_poly.pdbx_strand_id
1 'polypeptide(L)'
;MIDLHVHSTASDGSFTPLEILNLAQEAGLQALALTDHDSIGGIKEILSDVQSFPIAFVTGVEISCEPPREFKYLGSIHMLGYGFSLYNPELNAVLARAVRAREERNPKIIEKLNQLGFDISMAEVVTRFGAQQTGRPHIASLMVEKGYAKSFKEVFDLYMGKDKPAYVEKYKVSCKDAIKLILDAGGVPVLAHPGLLKFRDEKGLPDFVGDLVAAGLQGLEVYYTDHCQQEQRMLASLANRYNLLTTGGSDFHGSFNEGVDLGRGTGHLKVGMSVFKALMARLASLRSRPRLELLEHHLNYQFNDLSLLSNALCHRSFLNENQERCQTDNERLEFLGDAVVGLCVGQMLMTADPSKKEGELSKLRSTLVSETGLARMARQLDLGRHIQLGKGEFFSGGTDKDSILSDTFEAVVAALYLDGGFDAVNTILKRLFKAPVETILATEKTADYKSFIQEYAQEHYGKTPDYRVEREMGPDHDKTFEISITVDTLKAVGRGKTKKAAAQDAARNALTILMPQSL
;
A
#
# COMPACT_ATOMS: atom_id res chain seq x y z
N MET A 1 15.93 -13.49 -18.71
CA MET A 1 16.64 -12.56 -17.79
C MET A 1 15.61 -11.98 -16.85
N ILE A 2 15.97 -11.62 -15.63
CA ILE A 2 15.05 -11.03 -14.65
C ILE A 2 15.68 -9.80 -13.99
N ASP A 3 14.88 -9.02 -13.27
CA ASP A 3 15.36 -7.94 -12.41
C ASP A 3 14.49 -7.83 -11.14
N LEU A 4 15.10 -7.93 -9.96
CA LEU A 4 14.37 -7.90 -8.68
C LEU A 4 14.71 -6.68 -7.82
N HIS A 5 15.41 -5.68 -8.36
CA HIS A 5 15.76 -4.47 -7.62
C HIS A 5 15.63 -3.27 -8.56
N VAL A 6 14.47 -2.61 -8.52
CA VAL A 6 14.09 -1.56 -9.47
C VAL A 6 13.27 -0.48 -8.77
N HIS A 7 13.61 0.78 -9.04
CA HIS A 7 12.99 1.96 -8.43
C HIS A 7 12.20 2.76 -9.46
N SER A 8 11.09 3.33 -9.00
CA SER A 8 10.16 4.14 -9.80
C SER A 8 10.01 5.55 -9.24
N THR A 9 9.19 6.37 -9.88
CA THR A 9 8.80 7.70 -9.38
C THR A 9 7.98 7.66 -8.09
N ALA A 10 7.60 6.48 -7.59
CA ALA A 10 7.05 6.31 -6.25
C ALA A 10 8.11 6.39 -5.14
N SER A 11 9.40 6.41 -5.51
CA SER A 11 10.52 6.74 -4.64
C SER A 11 11.53 7.64 -5.36
N ASP A 12 12.71 7.17 -5.76
CA ASP A 12 13.77 7.95 -6.42
C ASP A 12 14.23 7.42 -7.77
N GLY A 13 13.39 6.63 -8.44
CA GLY A 13 13.51 6.36 -9.86
C GLY A 13 12.98 7.52 -10.72
N SER A 14 13.47 7.60 -11.96
CA SER A 14 13.05 8.63 -12.92
C SER A 14 11.90 8.20 -13.85
N PHE A 15 11.47 6.94 -13.79
CA PHE A 15 10.40 6.39 -14.63
C PHE A 15 9.20 5.99 -13.78
N THR A 16 8.00 6.21 -14.32
CA THR A 16 6.77 5.73 -13.69
C THR A 16 6.75 4.20 -13.62
N PRO A 17 6.01 3.62 -12.65
CA PRO A 17 5.79 2.18 -12.58
C PRO A 17 5.36 1.55 -13.92
N LEU A 18 4.47 2.22 -14.67
CA LEU A 18 3.99 1.73 -15.97
C LEU A 18 5.08 1.81 -17.06
N GLU A 19 5.86 2.89 -17.10
CA GLU A 19 7.00 2.99 -18.02
C GLU A 19 8.03 1.89 -17.75
N ILE A 20 8.27 1.54 -16.48
CA ILE A 20 9.17 0.44 -16.11
C ILE A 20 8.65 -0.90 -16.66
N LEU A 21 7.34 -1.17 -16.60
CA LEU A 21 6.78 -2.38 -17.20
C LEU A 21 7.01 -2.45 -18.72
N ASN A 22 6.81 -1.32 -19.42
CA ASN A 22 7.08 -1.22 -20.86
C ASN A 22 8.56 -1.47 -21.17
N LEU A 23 9.47 -0.79 -20.47
CA LEU A 23 10.91 -0.97 -20.62
C LEU A 23 11.35 -2.41 -20.31
N ALA A 24 10.76 -3.04 -19.29
CA ALA A 24 11.04 -4.43 -18.93
C ALA A 24 10.61 -5.40 -20.06
N GLN A 25 9.47 -5.15 -20.69
CA GLN A 25 9.00 -5.91 -21.84
C GLN A 25 9.92 -5.72 -23.05
N GLU A 26 10.30 -4.49 -23.37
CA GLU A 26 11.24 -4.16 -24.46
C GLU A 26 12.62 -4.81 -24.24
N ALA A 27 13.09 -4.84 -22.99
CA ALA A 27 14.33 -5.50 -22.59
C ALA A 27 14.23 -7.04 -22.59
N GLY A 28 13.04 -7.61 -22.79
CA GLY A 28 12.80 -9.05 -22.77
C GLY A 28 12.96 -9.69 -21.39
N LEU A 29 12.64 -8.95 -20.31
CA LEU A 29 12.63 -9.49 -18.96
C LEU A 29 11.49 -10.50 -18.79
N GLN A 30 11.80 -11.59 -18.12
CA GLN A 30 10.84 -12.67 -17.82
C GLN A 30 10.21 -12.51 -16.45
N ALA A 31 10.88 -11.79 -15.54
CA ALA A 31 10.34 -11.46 -14.23
C ALA A 31 10.86 -10.11 -13.71
N LEU A 32 10.05 -9.45 -12.90
CA LEU A 32 10.30 -8.13 -12.33
C LEU A 32 9.81 -8.02 -10.88
N ALA A 33 10.49 -7.23 -10.07
CA ALA A 33 9.96 -6.67 -8.82
C ALA A 33 10.23 -5.16 -8.77
N LEU A 34 9.20 -4.36 -8.43
CA LEU A 34 9.41 -2.96 -8.01
C LEU A 34 9.75 -2.94 -6.53
N THR A 35 10.85 -2.29 -6.16
CA THR A 35 11.41 -2.27 -4.80
C THR A 35 11.67 -0.85 -4.33
N ASP A 36 10.74 0.06 -4.61
CA ASP A 36 10.81 1.47 -4.22
C ASP A 36 11.22 1.65 -2.74
N HIS A 37 12.07 2.66 -2.50
CA HIS A 37 12.54 2.98 -1.16
C HIS A 37 11.41 3.37 -0.21
N ASP A 38 11.21 2.56 0.83
CA ASP A 38 10.27 2.77 1.93
C ASP A 38 8.80 3.00 1.48
N SER A 39 8.45 2.57 0.26
CA SER A 39 7.16 2.83 -0.36
C SER A 39 6.67 1.65 -1.18
N ILE A 40 5.36 1.46 -1.23
CA ILE A 40 4.69 0.51 -2.14
C ILE A 40 3.72 1.23 -3.09
N GLY A 41 3.84 2.56 -3.19
CA GLY A 41 2.97 3.38 -4.04
C GLY A 41 3.02 2.92 -5.50
N GLY A 42 4.23 2.65 -6.00
CA GLY A 42 4.42 2.22 -7.39
C GLY A 42 3.73 0.90 -7.71
N ILE A 43 3.77 -0.06 -6.78
CA ILE A 43 3.08 -1.35 -6.94
C ILE A 43 1.57 -1.16 -6.99
N LYS A 44 1.02 -0.30 -6.12
CA LYS A 44 -0.43 -0.03 -6.07
C LYS A 44 -0.93 0.63 -7.36
N GLU A 45 -0.09 1.43 -8.02
CA GLU A 45 -0.40 2.10 -9.28
C GLU A 45 -0.59 1.10 -10.44
N ILE A 46 0.25 0.07 -10.51
CA ILE A 46 0.24 -0.91 -11.62
C ILE A 46 -0.48 -2.22 -11.31
N LEU A 47 -1.18 -2.30 -10.17
CA LEU A 47 -1.75 -3.58 -9.70
C LEU A 47 -2.79 -4.15 -10.70
N SER A 48 -3.57 -3.28 -11.35
CA SER A 48 -4.50 -3.67 -12.42
C SER A 48 -3.83 -3.95 -13.75
N ASP A 49 -2.72 -3.27 -14.04
CA ASP A 49 -2.11 -3.25 -15.36
C ASP A 49 -1.11 -4.37 -15.55
N VAL A 50 -0.44 -4.80 -14.48
CA VAL A 50 0.64 -5.79 -14.52
C VAL A 50 0.23 -7.12 -15.14
N GLN A 51 -1.04 -7.51 -15.02
CA GLN A 51 -1.58 -8.74 -15.61
C GLN A 51 -1.65 -8.68 -17.15
N SER A 52 -1.64 -7.48 -17.73
CA SER A 52 -1.63 -7.27 -19.19
C SER A 52 -0.24 -7.43 -19.80
N PHE A 53 0.82 -7.48 -18.96
CA PHE A 53 2.19 -7.64 -19.41
C PHE A 53 2.61 -9.12 -19.34
N PRO A 54 3.36 -9.63 -20.34
CA PRO A 54 3.85 -11.01 -20.36
C PRO A 54 5.09 -11.19 -19.46
N ILE A 55 5.08 -10.60 -18.26
CA ILE A 55 6.18 -10.62 -17.31
C ILE A 55 5.70 -11.17 -15.96
N ALA A 56 6.47 -12.07 -15.36
CA ALA A 56 6.16 -12.55 -14.02
C ALA A 56 6.49 -11.44 -13.00
N PHE A 57 5.51 -11.02 -12.22
CA PHE A 57 5.70 -9.95 -11.23
C PHE A 57 5.67 -10.49 -9.80
N VAL A 58 6.49 -9.92 -8.93
CA VAL A 58 6.43 -10.13 -7.48
C VAL A 58 6.48 -8.78 -6.75
N THR A 59 5.68 -8.62 -5.70
CA THR A 59 5.73 -7.42 -4.86
C THR A 59 7.12 -7.27 -4.26
N GLY A 60 7.64 -6.04 -4.23
CA GLY A 60 8.94 -5.69 -3.69
C GLY A 60 8.89 -4.41 -2.86
N VAL A 61 9.85 -4.21 -1.99
CA VAL A 61 10.08 -2.94 -1.28
C VAL A 61 11.53 -2.92 -0.80
N GLU A 62 12.17 -1.77 -0.78
CA GLU A 62 13.47 -1.61 -0.14
C GLU A 62 13.33 -0.75 1.12
N ILE A 63 13.45 -1.38 2.29
CA ILE A 63 13.26 -0.73 3.58
C ILE A 63 14.59 -0.25 4.15
N SER A 64 14.64 1.02 4.54
CA SER A 64 15.80 1.62 5.18
C SER A 64 15.89 1.26 6.65
N CYS A 65 17.00 0.62 7.00
CA CYS A 65 17.21 -0.02 8.28
C CYS A 65 18.39 0.57 9.05
N GLU A 66 18.25 0.61 10.37
CA GLU A 66 19.35 0.80 11.31
C GLU A 66 20.00 -0.56 11.58
N PRO A 67 21.33 -0.69 11.43
CA PRO A 67 22.04 -1.92 11.75
C PRO A 67 22.00 -2.23 13.26
N PRO A 68 22.29 -3.48 13.66
CA PRO A 68 22.54 -3.83 15.05
C PRO A 68 23.61 -2.94 15.70
N ARG A 69 23.61 -2.87 17.03
CA ARG A 69 24.37 -1.89 17.80
C ARG A 69 25.87 -1.93 17.50
N GLU A 70 26.43 -3.13 17.42
CA GLU A 70 27.84 -3.40 17.10
C GLU A 70 28.24 -2.94 15.69
N PHE A 71 27.28 -2.83 14.77
CA PHE A 71 27.48 -2.43 13.37
C PHE A 71 26.99 -1.01 13.05
N LYS A 72 26.68 -0.16 14.04
CA LYS A 72 26.20 1.23 13.82
C LYS A 72 27.11 2.08 12.91
N TYR A 73 28.39 1.74 12.82
CA TYR A 73 29.33 2.44 11.93
C TYR A 73 29.02 2.24 10.44
N LEU A 74 28.28 1.19 10.06
CA LEU A 74 27.86 0.93 8.67
C LEU A 74 26.85 1.97 8.16
N GLY A 75 26.19 2.72 9.06
CA GLY A 75 25.22 3.75 8.66
C GLY A 75 23.85 3.17 8.36
N SER A 76 23.36 3.37 7.13
CA SER A 76 22.05 2.87 6.68
C SER A 76 22.24 1.52 6.02
N ILE A 77 21.42 0.54 6.40
CA ILE A 77 21.33 -0.77 5.74
C ILE A 77 20.03 -0.80 4.96
N HIS A 78 20.00 -1.47 3.82
CA HIS A 78 18.78 -1.66 3.07
C HIS A 78 18.34 -3.12 3.09
N MET A 79 17.05 -3.32 3.33
CA MET A 79 16.41 -4.63 3.41
C MET A 79 15.36 -4.72 2.32
N LEU A 80 15.57 -5.60 1.36
CA LEU A 80 14.59 -5.93 0.34
C LEU A 80 13.54 -6.87 0.95
N GLY A 81 12.27 -6.59 0.69
CA GLY A 81 11.17 -7.49 1.03
C GLY A 81 10.44 -7.92 -0.23
N TYR A 82 10.29 -9.22 -0.45
CA TYR A 82 9.63 -9.77 -1.64
C TYR A 82 8.39 -10.57 -1.32
N GLY A 83 7.37 -10.49 -2.17
CA GLY A 83 6.19 -11.34 -2.11
C GLY A 83 5.38 -11.19 -0.83
N PHE A 84 5.41 -10.02 -0.20
CA PHE A 84 4.58 -9.70 0.96
C PHE A 84 3.18 -9.26 0.51
N SER A 85 2.21 -9.31 1.42
CA SER A 85 0.86 -8.78 1.21
C SER A 85 0.85 -7.25 1.26
N LEU A 86 0.25 -6.62 0.24
CA LEU A 86 0.05 -5.17 0.18
C LEU A 86 -0.94 -4.65 1.24
N TYR A 87 -1.63 -5.58 1.92
CA TYR A 87 -2.67 -5.29 2.88
C TYR A 87 -2.20 -5.42 4.33
N ASN A 88 -0.97 -5.87 4.59
CA ASN A 88 -0.47 -6.02 5.95
C ASN A 88 -0.43 -4.65 6.67
N PRO A 89 -1.18 -4.46 7.77
CA PRO A 89 -1.35 -3.16 8.39
C PRO A 89 -0.08 -2.64 9.05
N GLU A 90 0.74 -3.50 9.66
CA GLU A 90 1.97 -3.11 10.36
C GLU A 90 3.04 -2.63 9.38
N LEU A 91 3.27 -3.38 8.29
CA LEU A 91 4.20 -2.98 7.23
C LEU A 91 3.74 -1.66 6.61
N ASN A 92 2.45 -1.54 6.27
CA ASN A 92 1.90 -0.31 5.71
C ASN A 92 2.04 0.89 6.65
N ALA A 93 1.85 0.70 7.96
CA ALA A 93 2.02 1.76 8.95
C ALA A 93 3.46 2.25 9.04
N VAL A 94 4.43 1.32 8.98
CA VAL A 94 5.86 1.63 9.00
C VAL A 94 6.29 2.37 7.74
N LEU A 95 5.87 1.91 6.56
CA LEU A 95 6.17 2.57 5.28
C LEU A 95 5.54 3.97 5.22
N ALA A 96 4.29 4.11 5.64
CA ALA A 96 3.62 5.42 5.72
C ALA A 96 4.33 6.38 6.69
N ARG A 97 4.90 5.87 7.79
CA ARG A 97 5.71 6.68 8.71
C ARG A 97 7.04 7.11 8.06
N ALA A 98 7.69 6.22 7.32
CA ALA A 98 8.92 6.54 6.61
C ALA A 98 8.69 7.61 5.53
N VAL A 99 7.58 7.53 4.80
CA VAL A 99 7.13 8.54 3.84
C VAL A 99 6.92 9.89 4.53
N ARG A 100 6.11 9.97 5.59
CA ARG A 100 5.89 11.23 6.34
C ARG A 100 7.19 11.81 6.88
N ALA A 101 8.06 10.97 7.43
CA ALA A 101 9.36 11.43 7.93
C ALA A 101 10.25 11.99 6.82
N ARG A 102 10.14 11.49 5.58
CA ARG A 102 10.84 12.01 4.40
C ARG A 102 10.29 13.38 4.00
N GLU A 103 8.97 13.54 3.98
CA GLU A 103 8.28 14.81 3.71
C GLU A 103 8.63 15.90 4.72
N GLU A 104 8.80 15.55 6.00
CA GLU A 104 9.25 16.48 7.04
C GLU A 104 10.76 16.78 6.98
N ARG A 105 11.57 15.82 6.49
CA ARG A 105 13.03 15.93 6.43
C ARG A 105 13.51 16.78 5.27
N ASN A 106 12.95 16.60 4.07
CA ASN A 106 13.44 17.27 2.86
C ASN A 106 13.42 18.81 2.95
N PRO A 107 12.36 19.46 3.51
CA PRO A 107 12.37 20.90 3.74
C PRO A 107 13.53 21.36 4.63
N LYS A 108 13.90 20.58 5.65
CA LYS A 108 15.03 20.89 6.54
C LYS A 108 16.38 20.79 5.83
N ILE A 109 16.51 19.87 4.87
CA ILE A 109 17.71 19.78 4.02
C ILE A 109 17.81 21.03 3.15
N ILE A 110 16.71 21.44 2.51
CA ILE A 110 16.68 22.65 1.68
C ILE A 110 16.96 23.90 2.52
N GLU A 111 16.37 24.02 3.71
CA GLU A 111 16.64 25.13 4.63
C GLU A 111 18.15 25.26 4.94
N LYS A 112 18.80 24.14 5.24
CA LYS A 112 20.25 24.10 5.47
C LYS A 112 21.04 24.46 4.22
N LEU A 113 20.64 24.00 3.03
CA LEU A 113 21.29 24.39 1.78
C LEU A 113 21.13 25.90 1.51
N ASN A 114 19.96 26.46 1.79
CA ASN A 114 19.70 27.89 1.63
C ASN A 114 20.52 28.75 2.61
N GLN A 115 20.75 28.26 3.83
CA GLN A 115 21.67 28.89 4.79
C GLN A 115 23.13 28.91 4.30
N LEU A 116 23.52 28.00 3.40
CA LEU A 116 24.83 27.97 2.75
C LEU A 116 24.90 28.86 1.50
N GLY A 117 23.81 29.52 1.14
CA GLY A 117 23.73 30.44 -0.01
C GLY A 117 23.25 29.82 -1.32
N PHE A 118 22.72 28.58 -1.29
CA PHE A 118 22.06 28.01 -2.47
C PHE A 118 20.62 28.54 -2.57
N ASP A 119 20.13 28.78 -3.78
CA ASP A 119 18.72 29.16 -3.99
C ASP A 119 17.96 27.93 -4.48
N ILE A 120 17.31 27.22 -3.57
CA ILE A 120 16.53 26.01 -3.88
C ILE A 120 15.25 26.00 -3.05
N SER A 121 14.15 25.52 -3.65
CA SER A 121 12.88 25.31 -2.98
C SER A 121 12.33 23.90 -3.18
N MET A 122 11.49 23.43 -2.25
CA MET A 122 10.78 22.15 -2.42
C MET A 122 9.86 22.18 -3.65
N ALA A 123 9.26 23.34 -3.95
CA ALA A 123 8.36 23.50 -5.10
C ALA A 123 9.08 23.25 -6.43
N GLU A 124 10.32 23.74 -6.58
CA GLU A 124 11.15 23.45 -7.75
C GLU A 124 11.45 21.96 -7.86
N VAL A 125 11.85 21.30 -6.76
CA VAL A 125 12.14 19.86 -6.77
C VAL A 125 10.92 19.05 -7.20
N VAL A 126 9.75 19.32 -6.61
CA VAL A 126 8.50 18.61 -6.95
C VAL A 126 8.11 18.85 -8.41
N THR A 127 8.16 20.10 -8.87
CA THR A 127 7.79 20.46 -10.25
C THR A 127 8.74 19.82 -11.27
N ARG A 128 10.04 19.78 -10.96
CA ARG A 128 11.07 19.26 -11.87
C ARG A 128 10.99 17.75 -12.06
N PHE A 129 10.74 17.00 -10.99
CA PHE A 129 10.85 15.53 -11.04
C PHE A 129 9.51 14.82 -11.11
N GLY A 130 8.39 15.49 -10.79
CA GLY A 130 7.06 14.87 -10.83
C GLY A 130 6.91 13.62 -9.96
N ALA A 131 7.86 13.38 -9.06
CA ALA A 131 7.89 12.19 -8.22
C ALA A 131 6.83 12.30 -7.12
N GLN A 132 6.11 11.21 -6.88
CA GLN A 132 5.15 11.13 -5.78
C GLN A 132 5.87 11.31 -4.42
N GLN A 133 7.15 10.91 -4.36
CA GLN A 133 8.00 11.07 -3.20
C GLN A 133 9.35 11.62 -3.61
N THR A 134 9.77 12.75 -3.06
CA THR A 134 11.09 13.32 -3.36
C THR A 134 12.12 12.86 -2.33
N GLY A 135 13.39 12.84 -2.72
CA GLY A 135 14.50 12.33 -1.93
C GLY A 135 15.76 13.17 -2.12
N ARG A 136 16.83 12.83 -1.40
CA ARG A 136 18.15 13.49 -1.58
C ARG A 136 18.66 13.40 -3.03
N PRO A 137 18.46 12.30 -3.78
CA PRO A 137 18.82 12.26 -5.20
C PRO A 137 18.22 13.41 -6.02
N HIS A 138 16.93 13.67 -5.85
CA HIS A 138 16.24 14.76 -6.54
C HIS A 138 16.81 16.14 -6.18
N ILE A 139 17.06 16.40 -4.90
CA ILE A 139 17.68 17.66 -4.44
C ILE A 139 19.10 17.80 -5.04
N ALA A 140 19.87 16.71 -5.06
CA ALA A 140 21.22 16.71 -5.62
C ALA A 140 21.20 16.97 -7.13
N SER A 141 20.30 16.33 -7.86
CA SER A 141 20.15 16.57 -9.30
C SER A 141 19.77 18.01 -9.60
N LEU A 142 18.86 18.62 -8.81
CA LEU A 142 18.54 20.04 -8.97
C LEU A 142 19.75 20.95 -8.67
N MET A 143 20.57 20.63 -7.65
CA MET A 143 21.80 21.37 -7.38
C MET A 143 22.78 21.33 -8.55
N VAL A 144 22.92 20.18 -9.21
CA VAL A 144 23.77 20.03 -10.40
C VAL A 144 23.18 20.79 -11.58
N GLU A 145 21.87 20.69 -11.83
CA GLU A 145 21.18 21.44 -12.90
C GLU A 145 21.30 22.96 -12.74
N LYS A 146 21.26 23.47 -11.50
CA LYS A 146 21.47 24.90 -11.19
C LYS A 146 22.94 25.32 -11.18
N GLY A 147 23.87 24.40 -11.45
CA GLY A 147 25.31 24.67 -11.50
C GLY A 147 25.98 24.88 -10.14
N TYR A 148 25.33 24.50 -9.04
CA TYR A 148 25.87 24.62 -7.68
C TYR A 148 26.89 23.52 -7.33
N ALA A 149 26.92 22.43 -8.11
CA ALA A 149 27.91 21.37 -8.04
C ALA A 149 28.16 20.80 -9.44
N LYS A 150 29.35 20.23 -9.67
CA LYS A 150 29.74 19.65 -10.96
C LYS A 150 29.22 18.23 -11.16
N SER A 151 28.89 17.53 -10.08
CA SER A 151 28.43 16.15 -10.15
C SER A 151 27.57 15.78 -8.96
N PHE A 152 26.77 14.73 -9.14
CA PHE A 152 25.96 14.13 -8.09
C PHE A 152 26.82 13.73 -6.88
N LYS A 153 27.97 13.09 -7.12
CA LYS A 153 28.93 12.70 -6.08
C LYS A 153 29.45 13.88 -5.27
N GLU A 154 29.78 15.00 -5.92
CA GLU A 154 30.24 16.22 -5.24
C GLU A 154 29.20 16.77 -4.27
N VAL A 155 27.91 16.72 -4.64
CA VAL A 155 26.84 17.18 -3.75
C VAL A 155 26.81 16.38 -2.44
N PHE A 156 26.92 15.06 -2.52
CA PHE A 156 26.95 14.21 -1.33
C PHE A 156 28.26 14.37 -0.55
N ASP A 157 29.41 14.45 -1.23
CA ASP A 157 30.71 14.58 -0.58
C ASP A 157 30.88 15.90 0.18
N LEU A 158 30.24 16.98 -0.26
CA LEU A 158 30.42 18.31 0.33
C LEU A 158 29.24 18.76 1.19
N TYR A 159 28.00 18.45 0.81
CA TYR A 159 26.82 19.11 1.40
C TYR A 159 25.85 18.15 2.08
N MET A 160 25.47 17.04 1.45
CA MET A 160 24.33 16.21 1.89
C MET A 160 24.69 14.82 2.43
N GLY A 161 25.96 14.41 2.32
CA GLY A 161 26.46 13.16 2.88
C GLY A 161 26.42 13.14 4.41
N LYS A 162 26.70 11.98 5.00
CA LYS A 162 26.75 11.86 6.46
C LYS A 162 27.77 12.86 7.03
N ASP A 163 27.39 13.51 8.13
CA ASP A 163 28.19 14.53 8.83
C ASP A 163 28.49 15.81 8.00
N LYS A 164 27.79 16.01 6.88
CA LYS A 164 27.91 17.22 6.04
C LYS A 164 26.92 18.32 6.44
N PRO A 165 27.15 19.59 6.06
CA PRO A 165 26.37 20.73 6.57
C PRO A 165 24.85 20.62 6.37
N ALA A 166 24.40 20.12 5.22
CA ALA A 166 22.99 19.93 4.89
C ALA A 166 22.45 18.53 5.24
N TYR A 167 23.21 17.72 5.99
CA TYR A 167 22.75 16.40 6.43
C TYR A 167 21.60 16.53 7.43
N VAL A 168 20.57 15.71 7.22
CA VAL A 168 19.47 15.49 8.16
C VAL A 168 19.22 13.99 8.23
N GLU A 169 19.16 13.46 9.46
CA GLU A 169 19.00 12.03 9.71
C GLU A 169 17.71 11.47 9.07
N LYS A 170 17.80 10.28 8.48
CA LYS A 170 16.67 9.57 7.87
C LYS A 170 15.98 8.70 8.93
N TYR A 171 14.64 8.67 8.92
CA TYR A 171 13.90 7.65 9.68
C TYR A 171 14.27 6.26 9.18
N LYS A 172 14.60 5.38 10.13
CA LYS A 172 14.97 3.98 9.88
C LYS A 172 14.26 3.11 10.90
N VAL A 173 13.84 1.93 10.48
CA VAL A 173 13.46 0.85 11.39
C VAL A 173 14.67 -0.01 11.72
N SER A 174 14.67 -0.78 12.79
CA SER A 174 15.79 -1.71 13.00
C SER A 174 15.78 -2.82 11.94
N CYS A 175 16.95 -3.37 11.56
CA CYS A 175 16.99 -4.52 10.64
C CYS A 175 16.12 -5.68 11.13
N LYS A 176 16.09 -5.93 12.45
CA LYS A 176 15.28 -6.99 13.07
C LYS A 176 13.78 -6.74 12.88
N ASP A 177 13.34 -5.50 13.06
CA ASP A 177 11.93 -5.14 12.88
C ASP A 177 11.55 -5.21 11.39
N ALA A 178 12.40 -4.74 10.47
CA ALA A 178 12.15 -4.87 9.04
C ALA A 178 12.00 -6.33 8.60
N ILE A 179 12.91 -7.21 9.05
CA ILE A 179 12.83 -8.66 8.81
C ILE A 179 11.51 -9.22 9.34
N LYS A 180 11.15 -8.91 10.58
CA LYS A 180 9.90 -9.36 11.20
C LYS A 180 8.67 -8.86 10.42
N LEU A 181 8.62 -7.59 10.05
CA LEU A 181 7.51 -7.00 9.30
C LEU A 181 7.33 -7.68 7.94
N ILE A 182 8.41 -7.92 7.20
CA ILE A 182 8.36 -8.62 5.91
C ILE A 182 7.84 -10.05 6.08
N LEU A 183 8.35 -10.79 7.09
CA LEU A 183 7.91 -12.17 7.38
C LEU A 183 6.45 -12.23 7.84
N ASP A 184 6.04 -11.30 8.71
CA ASP A 184 4.66 -11.21 9.19
C ASP A 184 3.71 -10.78 8.08
N ALA A 185 4.17 -10.04 7.07
CA ALA A 185 3.44 -9.75 5.84
C ALA A 185 3.46 -10.92 4.83
N GLY A 186 4.07 -12.07 5.16
CA GLY A 186 4.13 -13.26 4.32
C GLY A 186 5.19 -13.22 3.21
N GLY A 187 6.14 -12.29 3.29
CA GLY A 187 7.22 -12.08 2.34
C GLY A 187 8.56 -12.69 2.76
N VAL A 188 9.57 -12.46 1.92
CA VAL A 188 10.96 -12.93 2.09
C VAL A 188 11.87 -11.71 2.30
N PRO A 189 12.49 -11.55 3.48
CA PRO A 189 13.48 -10.50 3.73
C PRO A 189 14.87 -10.89 3.18
N VAL A 190 15.50 -9.94 2.49
CA VAL A 190 16.76 -10.11 1.77
C VAL A 190 17.67 -8.91 2.03
N LEU A 191 18.93 -9.14 2.37
CA LEU A 191 19.91 -8.06 2.53
C LEU A 191 20.31 -7.52 1.16
N ALA A 192 20.05 -6.24 0.90
CA ALA A 192 20.38 -5.57 -0.35
C ALA A 192 21.88 -5.27 -0.44
N HIS A 193 22.43 -5.41 -1.66
CA HIS A 193 23.78 -5.03 -2.08
C HIS A 193 24.88 -5.14 -0.98
N PRO A 194 25.02 -6.28 -0.29
CA PRO A 194 25.92 -6.42 0.86
C PRO A 194 27.40 -6.21 0.53
N GLY A 195 27.82 -6.31 -0.74
CA GLY A 195 29.20 -6.04 -1.15
C GLY A 195 29.60 -4.57 -1.03
N LEU A 196 28.63 -3.65 -0.99
CA LEU A 196 28.89 -2.23 -0.79
C LEU A 196 29.24 -1.89 0.67
N LEU A 197 28.88 -2.76 1.62
CA LEU A 197 29.09 -2.54 3.04
C LEU A 197 30.58 -2.65 3.39
N LYS A 198 31.10 -1.64 4.11
CA LYS A 198 32.51 -1.55 4.47
C LYS A 198 32.72 -2.01 5.92
N PHE A 199 33.13 -3.26 6.08
CA PHE A 199 33.46 -3.86 7.37
C PHE A 199 34.91 -3.56 7.77
N ARG A 200 35.20 -3.64 9.07
CA ARG A 200 36.53 -3.38 9.63
C ARG A 200 37.50 -4.53 9.36
N ASP A 201 36.99 -5.74 9.22
CA ASP A 201 37.72 -6.95 8.96
C ASP A 201 36.87 -7.94 8.15
N GLU A 202 37.47 -9.06 7.75
CA GLU A 202 36.85 -10.10 6.92
C GLU A 202 35.73 -10.88 7.64
N LYS A 203 35.67 -10.83 8.98
CA LYS A 203 34.63 -11.51 9.76
C LYS A 203 33.38 -10.67 9.91
N GLY A 204 33.49 -9.34 9.78
CA GLY A 204 32.38 -8.41 9.94
C GLY A 204 31.16 -8.73 9.08
N LEU A 205 31.33 -9.07 7.80
CA LEU A 205 30.20 -9.45 6.93
C LEU A 205 29.55 -10.79 7.36
N PRO A 206 30.32 -11.89 7.54
CA PRO A 206 29.76 -13.14 8.07
C PRO A 206 29.04 -13.01 9.43
N ASP A 207 29.58 -12.21 10.35
CA ASP A 207 29.01 -11.99 11.68
C ASP A 207 27.72 -11.18 11.57
N PHE A 208 27.74 -10.09 10.80
CA PHE A 208 26.54 -9.27 10.53
C PHE A 208 25.42 -10.08 9.87
N VAL A 209 25.73 -10.90 8.86
CA VAL A 209 24.75 -11.79 8.25
C VAL A 209 24.26 -12.82 9.25
N GLY A 210 25.13 -13.36 10.12
CA GLY A 210 24.75 -14.28 11.19
C GLY A 210 23.70 -13.68 12.14
N ASP A 211 23.87 -12.42 12.54
CA ASP A 211 22.91 -11.72 13.39
C ASP A 211 21.57 -11.48 12.69
N LEU A 212 21.58 -11.14 11.41
CA LEU A 212 20.35 -11.01 10.62
C LEU A 212 19.67 -12.36 10.37
N VAL A 213 20.42 -13.44 10.18
CA VAL A 213 19.89 -14.81 10.09
C VAL A 213 19.19 -15.19 11.39
N ALA A 214 19.78 -14.86 12.55
CA ALA A 214 19.15 -15.08 13.85
C ALA A 214 17.84 -14.28 14.02
N ALA A 215 17.70 -13.14 13.33
CA ALA A 215 16.46 -12.38 13.26
C ALA A 215 15.44 -12.92 12.24
N GLY A 216 15.83 -13.84 11.36
CA GLY A 216 14.96 -14.48 10.37
C GLY A 216 15.24 -14.13 8.91
N LEU A 217 16.38 -13.50 8.59
CA LEU A 217 16.79 -13.22 7.20
C LEU A 217 16.68 -14.46 6.31
N GLN A 218 16.19 -14.30 5.08
CA GLN A 218 15.93 -15.43 4.17
C GLN A 218 16.75 -15.36 2.87
N GLY A 219 17.43 -14.26 2.58
CA GLY A 219 18.25 -14.15 1.37
C GLY A 219 19.34 -13.08 1.43
N LEU A 220 20.26 -13.14 0.47
CA LEU A 220 21.25 -12.11 0.15
C LEU A 220 21.12 -11.73 -1.33
N GLU A 221 21.24 -10.43 -1.61
CA GLU A 221 21.43 -9.98 -2.98
C GLU A 221 22.87 -10.27 -3.43
N VAL A 222 23.03 -11.32 -4.23
CA VAL A 222 24.34 -11.77 -4.70
C VAL A 222 24.69 -11.07 -6.00
N TYR A 223 23.74 -11.01 -6.94
CA TYR A 223 23.95 -10.38 -8.24
C TYR A 223 23.49 -8.93 -8.19
N TYR A 224 24.44 -8.01 -8.16
CA TYR A 224 24.21 -6.57 -8.11
C TYR A 224 25.18 -5.88 -9.07
N THR A 225 24.78 -4.72 -9.59
CA THR A 225 25.52 -3.97 -10.61
C THR A 225 26.99 -3.77 -10.27
N ASP A 226 27.29 -3.35 -9.04
CA ASP A 226 28.67 -3.05 -8.61
C ASP A 226 29.40 -4.24 -7.95
N HIS A 227 28.78 -5.43 -7.86
CA HIS A 227 29.45 -6.61 -7.30
C HIS A 227 30.40 -7.26 -8.33
N CYS A 228 31.68 -7.28 -8.01
CA CYS A 228 32.66 -8.04 -8.80
C CYS A 228 32.49 -9.56 -8.62
N GLN A 229 33.09 -10.36 -9.51
CA GLN A 229 32.96 -11.82 -9.44
C GLN A 229 33.46 -12.42 -8.11
N GLN A 230 34.45 -11.81 -7.46
CA GLN A 230 34.95 -12.26 -6.16
C GLN A 230 33.91 -12.06 -5.06
N GLU A 231 33.28 -10.88 -5.03
CA GLU A 231 32.18 -10.58 -4.10
C GLU A 231 31.00 -11.51 -4.33
N GLN A 232 30.59 -11.74 -5.59
CA GLN A 232 29.51 -12.68 -5.91
C GLN A 232 29.80 -14.10 -5.40
N ARG A 233 31.04 -14.61 -5.58
CA ARG A 233 31.43 -15.94 -5.07
C ARG A 233 31.41 -16.01 -3.54
N MET A 234 31.92 -14.97 -2.88
CA MET A 234 31.92 -14.88 -1.42
C MET A 234 30.49 -14.84 -0.87
N LEU A 235 29.63 -13.99 -1.42
CA LEU A 235 28.23 -13.87 -1.01
C LEU A 235 27.43 -15.14 -1.30
N ALA A 236 27.65 -15.79 -2.45
CA ALA A 236 27.03 -17.09 -2.76
C ALA A 236 27.47 -18.19 -1.77
N SER A 237 28.75 -18.23 -1.40
CA SER A 237 29.26 -19.15 -0.37
C SER A 237 28.62 -18.89 0.99
N LEU A 238 28.49 -17.61 1.37
CA LEU A 238 27.84 -17.21 2.61
C LEU A 238 26.35 -17.55 2.63
N ALA A 239 25.64 -17.31 1.52
CA ALA A 239 24.25 -17.69 1.36
C ALA A 239 24.06 -19.20 1.52
N ASN A 240 24.92 -20.00 0.88
CA ASN A 240 24.90 -21.45 1.01
C ASN A 240 25.16 -21.91 2.45
N ARG A 241 26.13 -21.30 3.15
CA ARG A 241 26.46 -21.61 4.55
C ARG A 241 25.27 -21.43 5.49
N TYR A 242 24.46 -20.40 5.28
CA TYR A 242 23.30 -20.09 6.10
C TYR A 242 21.96 -20.56 5.50
N ASN A 243 21.97 -21.32 4.40
CA ASN A 243 20.77 -21.77 3.68
C ASN A 243 19.83 -20.61 3.25
N LEU A 244 20.44 -19.51 2.83
CA LEU A 244 19.78 -18.31 2.33
C LEU A 244 19.57 -18.40 0.82
N LEU A 245 18.51 -17.75 0.34
CA LEU A 245 18.31 -17.50 -1.08
C LEU A 245 19.37 -16.54 -1.61
N THR A 246 19.70 -16.72 -2.89
CA THR A 246 20.44 -15.72 -3.66
C THR A 246 19.46 -14.95 -4.52
N THR A 247 19.42 -13.63 -4.42
CA THR A 247 18.65 -12.75 -5.31
C THR A 247 19.58 -11.88 -6.17
N GLY A 248 18.97 -11.06 -7.02
CA GLY A 248 19.71 -10.06 -7.77
C GLY A 248 18.82 -9.10 -8.55
N GLY A 249 19.34 -7.91 -8.77
CA GLY A 249 18.72 -6.86 -9.55
C GLY A 249 19.73 -5.81 -9.99
N SER A 250 19.26 -4.89 -10.83
CA SER A 250 20.08 -3.81 -11.39
C SER A 250 20.25 -2.63 -10.45
N ASP A 251 19.30 -2.45 -9.53
CA ASP A 251 19.14 -1.22 -8.75
C ASP A 251 18.85 -0.02 -9.66
N PHE A 252 18.03 -0.24 -10.69
CA PHE A 252 17.70 0.75 -11.71
C PHE A 252 16.94 1.95 -11.13
N HIS A 253 17.46 3.15 -11.37
CA HIS A 253 16.83 4.44 -11.04
C HIS A 253 16.65 5.34 -12.28
N GLY A 254 16.97 4.83 -13.47
CA GLY A 254 16.92 5.59 -14.72
C GLY A 254 17.98 6.69 -14.77
N SER A 255 17.58 7.95 -14.93
CA SER A 255 18.52 9.06 -15.11
C SER A 255 19.39 9.37 -13.89
N PHE A 256 19.07 8.81 -12.72
CA PHE A 256 19.85 9.00 -11.49
C PHE A 256 21.03 8.01 -11.35
N ASN A 257 21.10 6.97 -12.19
CA ASN A 257 22.23 6.04 -12.24
C ASN A 257 22.59 5.66 -13.68
N GLU A 258 23.10 6.64 -14.42
CA GLU A 258 23.54 6.46 -15.81
C GLU A 258 24.45 5.23 -15.99
N GLY A 259 24.17 4.44 -17.03
CA GLY A 259 24.90 3.19 -17.33
C GLY A 259 24.29 1.93 -16.70
N VAL A 260 23.17 2.05 -15.99
CA VAL A 260 22.35 0.94 -15.51
C VAL A 260 21.04 0.89 -16.28
N ASP A 261 20.74 -0.25 -16.89
CA ASP A 261 19.48 -0.53 -17.57
C ASP A 261 18.73 -1.68 -16.86
N LEU A 262 17.43 -1.83 -17.11
CA LEU A 262 16.66 -2.94 -16.55
C LEU A 262 17.26 -4.31 -16.93
N GLY A 263 17.58 -5.10 -15.91
CA GLY A 263 18.25 -6.39 -16.00
C GLY A 263 19.72 -6.35 -16.42
N ARG A 264 20.33 -5.17 -16.58
CA ARG A 264 21.72 -4.98 -17.02
C ARG A 264 22.42 -3.87 -16.22
N GLY A 265 23.47 -4.23 -15.50
CA GLY A 265 24.32 -3.27 -14.78
C GLY A 265 25.53 -2.82 -15.61
N THR A 266 26.34 -1.93 -15.04
CA THR A 266 27.63 -1.44 -15.55
C THR A 266 28.69 -2.54 -15.77
N GLY A 267 28.45 -3.75 -15.25
CA GLY A 267 29.36 -4.90 -15.30
C GLY A 267 28.76 -6.16 -15.93
N HIS A 268 28.90 -7.30 -15.23
CA HIS A 268 28.49 -8.63 -15.71
C HIS A 268 27.14 -9.08 -15.12
N LEU A 269 26.27 -8.15 -14.76
CA LEU A 269 24.99 -8.48 -14.15
C LEU A 269 24.20 -9.41 -15.07
N LYS A 270 23.93 -10.62 -14.59
CA LYS A 270 23.15 -11.62 -15.31
C LYS A 270 22.34 -12.43 -14.31
N VAL A 271 21.07 -12.06 -14.16
CA VAL A 271 20.15 -12.74 -13.26
C VAL A 271 19.25 -13.68 -14.07
N GLY A 272 19.36 -14.98 -13.76
CA GLY A 272 18.59 -16.03 -14.44
C GLY A 272 17.23 -16.28 -13.81
N MET A 273 16.29 -16.81 -14.58
CA MET A 273 14.93 -17.15 -14.10
C MET A 273 14.93 -18.19 -12.95
N SER A 274 16.03 -18.94 -12.77
CA SER A 274 16.21 -19.83 -11.62
C SER A 274 16.16 -19.10 -10.28
N VAL A 275 16.66 -17.86 -10.22
CA VAL A 275 16.61 -17.00 -9.02
C VAL A 275 15.16 -16.68 -8.65
N PHE A 276 14.37 -16.24 -9.62
CA PHE A 276 12.94 -15.96 -9.42
C PHE A 276 12.17 -17.22 -8.98
N LYS A 277 12.41 -18.36 -9.65
CA LYS A 277 11.77 -19.63 -9.29
C LYS A 277 12.10 -20.06 -7.84
N ALA A 278 13.35 -19.88 -7.40
CA ALA A 278 13.74 -20.18 -6.03
C ALA A 278 13.06 -19.26 -5.00
N LEU A 279 12.94 -17.97 -5.32
CA LEU A 279 12.19 -17.00 -4.52
C LEU A 279 10.72 -17.41 -4.40
N MET A 280 10.06 -17.71 -5.51
CA MET A 280 8.66 -18.15 -5.52
C MET A 280 8.45 -19.47 -4.76
N ALA A 281 9.39 -20.42 -4.84
CA ALA A 281 9.33 -21.65 -4.07
C ALA A 281 9.45 -21.40 -2.54
N ARG A 282 10.32 -20.47 -2.11
CA ARG A 282 10.42 -20.07 -0.71
C ARG A 282 9.14 -19.39 -0.24
N LEU A 283 8.56 -18.49 -1.04
CA LEU A 283 7.28 -17.84 -0.74
C LEU A 283 6.15 -18.86 -0.58
N ALA A 284 6.04 -19.83 -1.49
CA ALA A 284 5.06 -20.90 -1.38
C ALA A 284 5.24 -21.73 -0.11
N SER A 285 6.48 -22.01 0.30
CA SER A 285 6.77 -22.70 1.56
C SER A 285 6.35 -21.89 2.78
N LEU A 286 6.66 -20.59 2.83
CA LEU A 286 6.26 -19.71 3.93
C LEU A 286 4.73 -19.59 4.06
N ARG A 287 4.02 -19.54 2.92
CA ARG A 287 2.55 -19.41 2.88
C ARG A 287 1.80 -20.73 3.12
N SER A 288 2.48 -21.86 3.14
CA SER A 288 1.84 -23.18 3.27
C SER A 288 1.17 -23.43 4.64
N ARG A 289 1.48 -22.61 5.64
CA ARG A 289 0.87 -22.66 6.98
C ARG A 289 0.26 -21.30 7.31
N PRO A 290 -1.08 -21.21 7.45
CA PRO A 290 -1.70 -19.97 7.88
C PRO A 290 -1.20 -19.62 9.28
N ARG A 291 -0.71 -18.38 9.44
CA ARG A 291 -0.27 -17.84 10.73
C ARG A 291 -1.46 -17.18 11.41
N LEU A 292 -2.33 -18.00 11.99
CA LEU A 292 -3.59 -17.54 12.58
C LEU A 292 -3.35 -16.54 13.72
N GLU A 293 -2.22 -16.66 14.43
CA GLU A 293 -1.84 -15.71 15.49
C GLU A 293 -1.77 -14.25 14.98
N LEU A 294 -1.38 -14.06 13.71
CA LEU A 294 -1.36 -12.72 13.11
C LEU A 294 -2.77 -12.20 12.83
N LEU A 295 -3.69 -13.08 12.42
CA LEU A 295 -5.08 -12.68 12.21
C LEU A 295 -5.76 -12.36 13.55
N GLU A 296 -5.53 -13.15 14.59
CA GLU A 296 -5.95 -12.84 15.97
C GLU A 296 -5.43 -11.48 16.42
N HIS A 297 -4.16 -11.18 16.13
CA HIS A 297 -3.56 -9.87 16.42
C HIS A 297 -4.28 -8.73 15.69
N HIS A 298 -4.54 -8.86 14.37
CA HIS A 298 -5.23 -7.84 13.59
C HIS A 298 -6.69 -7.65 14.03
N LEU A 299 -7.36 -8.73 14.42
CA LEU A 299 -8.70 -8.70 15.00
C LEU A 299 -8.70 -8.08 16.41
N ASN A 300 -7.55 -8.10 17.09
CA ASN A 300 -7.40 -7.81 18.52
C ASN A 300 -8.31 -8.73 19.36
N TYR A 301 -8.29 -10.01 19.03
CA TYR A 301 -9.09 -11.06 19.65
C TYR A 301 -8.35 -12.39 19.60
N GLN A 302 -8.26 -13.08 20.74
CA GLN A 302 -7.70 -14.42 20.84
C GLN A 302 -8.84 -15.42 20.97
N PHE A 303 -8.89 -16.37 20.05
CA PHE A 303 -9.91 -17.41 20.04
C PHE A 303 -9.65 -18.45 21.14
N ASN A 304 -10.72 -18.87 21.80
CA ASN A 304 -10.67 -20.05 22.68
C ASN A 304 -10.68 -21.34 21.86
N ASP A 305 -11.45 -21.35 20.76
CA ASP A 305 -11.51 -22.44 19.80
C ASP A 305 -11.04 -21.99 18.40
N LEU A 306 -9.76 -22.24 18.11
CA LEU A 306 -9.15 -21.95 16.80
C LEU A 306 -9.78 -22.74 15.64
N SER A 307 -10.56 -23.80 15.92
CA SER A 307 -11.25 -24.54 14.86
C SER A 307 -12.36 -23.69 14.21
N LEU A 308 -12.99 -22.78 14.96
CA LEU A 308 -13.98 -21.83 14.42
C LEU A 308 -13.33 -20.89 13.40
N LEU A 309 -12.19 -20.31 13.75
CA LEU A 309 -11.44 -19.43 12.85
C LEU A 309 -10.93 -20.21 11.63
N SER A 310 -10.41 -21.42 11.84
CA SER A 310 -9.93 -22.26 10.74
C SER A 310 -11.05 -22.64 9.77
N ASN A 311 -12.24 -22.94 10.27
CA ASN A 311 -13.43 -23.23 9.45
C ASN A 311 -13.88 -21.99 8.67
N ALA A 312 -13.93 -20.82 9.31
CA ALA A 312 -14.28 -19.56 8.64
C ALA A 312 -13.36 -19.22 7.46
N LEU A 313 -12.09 -19.65 7.52
CA LEU A 313 -11.08 -19.45 6.48
C LEU A 313 -11.08 -20.55 5.40
N CYS A 314 -11.88 -21.61 5.55
CA CYS A 314 -11.93 -22.71 4.60
C CYS A 314 -12.99 -22.45 3.52
N HIS A 315 -12.54 -22.02 2.33
CA HIS A 315 -13.42 -21.87 1.19
C HIS A 315 -13.78 -23.23 0.58
N ARG A 316 -14.98 -23.36 0.00
CA ARG A 316 -15.48 -24.57 -0.66
C ARG A 316 -14.51 -25.21 -1.67
N SER A 317 -13.74 -24.39 -2.39
CA SER A 317 -12.76 -24.90 -3.38
C SER A 317 -11.61 -25.65 -2.70
N PHE A 318 -11.21 -25.24 -1.50
CA PHE A 318 -10.20 -25.95 -0.73
C PHE A 318 -10.73 -27.26 -0.16
N LEU A 319 -11.96 -27.24 0.38
CA LEU A 319 -12.65 -28.44 0.88
C LEU A 319 -12.73 -29.53 -0.20
N ASN A 320 -13.14 -29.17 -1.41
CA ASN A 320 -13.26 -30.10 -2.54
C ASN A 320 -11.94 -30.80 -2.89
N GLU A 321 -10.80 -30.13 -2.68
CA GLU A 321 -9.47 -30.67 -2.97
C GLU A 321 -8.80 -31.33 -1.75
N ASN A 322 -9.23 -31.02 -0.52
CA ASN A 322 -8.53 -31.35 0.72
C ASN A 322 -9.49 -31.81 1.84
N GLN A 323 -10.35 -32.78 1.56
CA GLN A 323 -11.35 -33.30 2.51
C GLN A 323 -10.75 -33.88 3.81
N GLU A 324 -9.46 -34.26 3.80
CA GLU A 324 -8.74 -34.72 4.99
C GLU A 324 -8.31 -33.57 5.92
N ARG A 325 -8.22 -32.34 5.41
CA ARG A 325 -7.69 -31.16 6.12
C ARG A 325 -8.75 -30.14 6.50
N CYS A 326 -9.93 -30.22 5.89
CA CYS A 326 -11.07 -29.37 6.18
C CYS A 326 -12.34 -30.22 6.08
N GLN A 327 -13.20 -30.17 7.09
CA GLN A 327 -14.40 -31.02 7.16
C GLN A 327 -15.65 -30.33 6.59
N THR A 328 -15.71 -29.00 6.69
CA THR A 328 -16.82 -28.16 6.22
C THR A 328 -16.28 -26.86 5.68
N ASP A 329 -16.97 -26.27 4.72
CA ASP A 329 -16.66 -24.92 4.24
C ASP A 329 -17.27 -23.85 5.15
N ASN A 330 -16.94 -22.60 4.83
CA ASN A 330 -17.34 -21.42 5.57
C ASN A 330 -18.76 -20.91 5.27
N GLU A 331 -19.52 -21.48 4.32
CA GLU A 331 -20.80 -20.94 3.85
C GLU A 331 -21.86 -20.88 4.97
N ARG A 332 -21.83 -21.83 5.91
CA ARG A 332 -22.74 -21.80 7.08
C ARG A 332 -22.40 -20.70 8.08
N LEU A 333 -21.11 -20.38 8.21
CA LEU A 333 -20.63 -19.30 9.07
C LEU A 333 -20.92 -17.95 8.41
N GLU A 334 -20.69 -17.83 7.11
CA GLU A 334 -21.09 -16.67 6.28
C GLU A 334 -22.56 -16.31 6.53
N PHE A 335 -23.48 -17.27 6.38
CA PHE A 335 -24.91 -17.05 6.61
C PHE A 335 -25.24 -16.45 7.99
N LEU A 336 -24.59 -16.91 9.06
CA LEU A 336 -24.77 -16.33 10.39
C LEU A 336 -24.08 -14.97 10.50
N GLY A 337 -22.93 -14.82 9.86
CA GLY A 337 -22.08 -13.65 9.84
C GLY A 337 -22.78 -12.43 9.28
N ASP A 338 -23.44 -12.54 8.13
CA ASP A 338 -24.23 -11.48 7.51
C ASP A 338 -25.22 -10.85 8.51
N ALA A 339 -26.00 -11.69 9.19
CA ALA A 339 -26.98 -11.23 10.17
C ALA A 339 -26.31 -10.47 11.34
N VAL A 340 -25.17 -10.96 11.84
CA VAL A 340 -24.42 -10.33 12.94
C VAL A 340 -23.81 -9.00 12.50
N VAL A 341 -23.19 -8.96 11.32
CA VAL A 341 -22.63 -7.72 10.73
C VAL A 341 -23.73 -6.69 10.54
N GLY A 342 -24.86 -7.10 9.93
CA GLY A 342 -26.00 -6.23 9.69
C GLY A 342 -26.59 -5.62 10.96
N LEU A 343 -26.64 -6.39 12.05
CA LEU A 343 -27.06 -5.92 13.37
C LEU A 343 -26.08 -4.88 13.95
N CYS A 344 -24.79 -5.20 13.98
CA CYS A 344 -23.76 -4.31 14.52
C CYS A 344 -23.68 -2.98 13.75
N VAL A 345 -23.63 -3.03 12.42
CA VAL A 345 -23.57 -1.82 11.59
C VAL A 345 -24.86 -1.01 11.71
N GLY A 346 -26.03 -1.67 11.76
CA GLY A 346 -27.30 -1.00 12.01
C GLY A 346 -27.31 -0.24 13.35
N GLN A 347 -26.86 -0.89 14.43
CA GLN A 347 -26.73 -0.26 15.74
C GLN A 347 -25.78 0.95 15.71
N MET A 348 -24.64 0.83 15.02
CA MET A 348 -23.66 1.92 14.88
C MET A 348 -24.26 3.13 14.17
N LEU A 349 -24.97 2.94 13.06
CA LEU A 349 -25.61 4.02 12.31
C LEU A 349 -26.71 4.71 13.13
N MET A 350 -27.58 3.94 13.79
CA MET A 350 -28.63 4.48 14.66
C MET A 350 -28.06 5.30 15.82
N THR A 351 -26.92 4.88 16.37
CA THR A 351 -26.26 5.59 17.47
C THR A 351 -25.54 6.84 16.98
N ALA A 352 -24.91 6.77 15.80
CA ALA A 352 -24.11 7.86 15.24
C ALA A 352 -24.96 9.03 14.74
N ASP A 353 -26.18 8.76 14.23
CA ASP A 353 -27.13 9.80 13.85
C ASP A 353 -28.58 9.41 14.21
N PRO A 354 -29.05 9.76 15.43
CA PRO A 354 -30.39 9.43 15.89
C PRO A 354 -31.53 10.08 15.09
N SER A 355 -31.24 11.06 14.24
CA SER A 355 -32.24 11.79 13.46
C SER A 355 -32.65 11.07 12.17
N LYS A 356 -31.86 10.09 11.71
CA LYS A 356 -32.08 9.41 10.43
C LYS A 356 -33.28 8.49 10.45
N LYS A 357 -34.04 8.50 9.34
CA LYS A 357 -35.20 7.62 9.14
C LYS A 357 -34.76 6.22 8.73
N GLU A 358 -35.64 5.24 8.93
CA GLU A 358 -35.40 3.82 8.62
C GLU A 358 -34.88 3.62 7.18
N GLY A 359 -35.51 4.22 6.17
CA GLY A 359 -35.08 4.05 4.78
C GLY A 359 -33.67 4.59 4.48
N GLU A 360 -33.25 5.68 5.14
CA GLU A 360 -31.89 6.21 5.03
C GLU A 360 -30.89 5.25 5.69
N LEU A 361 -31.19 4.81 6.91
CA LEU A 361 -30.36 3.86 7.66
C LEU A 361 -30.18 2.55 6.90
N SER A 362 -31.25 2.02 6.31
CA SER A 362 -31.24 0.82 5.49
C SER A 362 -30.31 0.97 4.27
N LYS A 363 -30.37 2.10 3.57
CA LYS A 363 -29.51 2.40 2.42
C LYS A 363 -28.03 2.56 2.81
N LEU A 364 -27.74 3.28 3.89
CA LEU A 364 -26.38 3.43 4.42
C LEU A 364 -25.80 2.07 4.83
N ARG A 365 -26.58 1.27 5.56
CA ARG A 365 -26.20 -0.07 5.98
C ARG A 365 -25.87 -0.94 4.78
N SER A 366 -26.77 -1.04 3.80
CA SER A 366 -26.54 -1.85 2.58
C SER A 366 -25.30 -1.44 1.80
N THR A 367 -24.90 -0.17 1.87
CA THR A 367 -23.65 0.31 1.25
C THR A 367 -22.42 -0.11 2.05
N LEU A 368 -22.50 -0.11 3.38
CA LEU A 368 -21.38 -0.51 4.26
C LEU A 368 -21.17 -2.02 4.27
N VAL A 369 -22.25 -2.79 4.21
CA VAL A 369 -22.24 -4.26 4.24
C VAL A 369 -22.35 -4.89 2.85
N SER A 370 -22.13 -4.11 1.79
CA SER A 370 -22.03 -4.66 0.44
C SER A 370 -20.78 -5.53 0.28
N GLU A 371 -20.76 -6.39 -0.73
CA GLU A 371 -19.58 -7.18 -1.14
C GLU A 371 -18.30 -6.31 -1.16
N THR A 372 -18.34 -5.19 -1.86
CA THR A 372 -17.23 -4.23 -1.94
C THR A 372 -16.86 -3.60 -0.59
N GLY A 373 -17.85 -3.33 0.27
CA GLY A 373 -17.67 -2.76 1.60
C GLY A 373 -16.97 -3.72 2.54
N LEU A 374 -17.43 -4.97 2.57
CA LEU A 374 -16.87 -6.04 3.40
C LEU A 374 -15.53 -6.55 2.87
N ALA A 375 -15.35 -6.67 1.55
CA ALA A 375 -14.06 -6.99 0.95
C ALA A 375 -12.99 -5.95 1.32
N ARG A 376 -13.36 -4.67 1.44
CA ARG A 376 -12.46 -3.62 1.94
C ARG A 376 -12.08 -3.85 3.41
N MET A 377 -13.01 -4.28 4.26
CA MET A 377 -12.71 -4.61 5.67
C MET A 377 -11.82 -5.85 5.77
N ALA A 378 -12.09 -6.88 4.95
CA ALA A 378 -11.26 -8.07 4.83
C ALA A 378 -9.82 -7.72 4.45
N ARG A 379 -9.62 -6.82 3.47
CA ARG A 379 -8.30 -6.30 3.10
C ARG A 379 -7.64 -5.54 4.26
N GLN A 380 -8.37 -4.73 5.03
CA GLN A 380 -7.76 -4.04 6.19
C GLN A 380 -7.21 -5.01 7.25
N LEU A 381 -7.76 -6.21 7.33
CA LEU A 381 -7.29 -7.28 8.21
C LEU A 381 -6.24 -8.18 7.56
N ASP A 382 -5.86 -7.91 6.30
CA ASP A 382 -5.04 -8.81 5.49
C ASP A 382 -5.62 -10.24 5.46
N LEU A 383 -6.95 -10.35 5.35
CA LEU A 383 -7.68 -11.62 5.50
C LEU A 383 -7.38 -12.59 4.35
N GLY A 384 -7.29 -12.08 3.13
CA GLY A 384 -7.12 -12.86 1.90
C GLY A 384 -5.99 -13.88 1.92
N ARG A 385 -4.87 -13.55 2.58
CA ARG A 385 -3.70 -14.45 2.69
C ARG A 385 -3.93 -15.67 3.58
N HIS A 386 -4.90 -15.58 4.49
CA HIS A 386 -5.22 -16.64 5.45
C HIS A 386 -6.30 -17.58 4.92
N ILE A 387 -6.99 -17.19 3.84
CA ILE A 387 -8.04 -17.98 3.22
C ILE A 387 -7.42 -19.21 2.55
N GLN A 388 -7.95 -20.38 2.90
CA GLN A 388 -7.58 -21.63 2.29
C GLN A 388 -8.37 -21.80 1.00
N LEU A 389 -7.67 -21.79 -0.13
CA LEU A 389 -8.25 -21.91 -1.47
C LEU A 389 -7.72 -23.16 -2.17
N GLY A 390 -8.57 -23.80 -2.97
CA GLY A 390 -8.15 -24.81 -3.94
C GLY A 390 -7.17 -24.21 -4.94
N LYS A 391 -6.32 -25.04 -5.55
CA LYS A 391 -5.24 -24.59 -6.44
C LYS A 391 -5.76 -23.72 -7.58
N GLY A 392 -6.84 -24.14 -8.23
CA GLY A 392 -7.43 -23.39 -9.34
C GLY A 392 -7.91 -22.00 -8.92
N GLU A 393 -8.59 -21.93 -7.77
CA GLU A 393 -9.11 -20.67 -7.23
C GLU A 393 -7.97 -19.72 -6.84
N PHE A 394 -6.94 -20.25 -6.18
CA PHE A 394 -5.73 -19.51 -5.83
C PHE A 394 -5.04 -18.90 -7.06
N PHE A 395 -4.80 -19.70 -8.12
CA PHE A 395 -4.15 -19.22 -9.34
C PHE A 395 -4.99 -18.20 -10.11
N SER A 396 -6.32 -18.22 -9.96
CA SER A 396 -7.22 -17.22 -10.54
C SER A 396 -7.29 -15.91 -9.75
N GLY A 397 -6.44 -15.74 -8.72
CA GLY A 397 -6.43 -14.54 -7.89
C GLY A 397 -7.48 -14.54 -6.77
N GLY A 398 -8.00 -15.70 -6.38
CA GLY A 398 -9.10 -15.81 -5.40
C GLY A 398 -8.83 -15.14 -4.05
N THR A 399 -7.57 -14.99 -3.64
CA THR A 399 -7.20 -14.33 -2.37
C THR A 399 -7.52 -12.84 -2.34
N ASP A 400 -7.82 -12.22 -3.49
CA ASP A 400 -8.16 -10.81 -3.62
C ASP A 400 -9.49 -10.56 -4.35
N LYS A 401 -10.29 -11.60 -4.58
CA LYS A 401 -11.64 -11.45 -5.15
C LYS A 401 -12.60 -10.89 -4.09
N ASP A 402 -13.37 -9.88 -4.47
CA ASP A 402 -14.31 -9.19 -3.56
C ASP A 402 -15.31 -10.17 -2.94
N SER A 403 -15.94 -11.04 -3.73
CA SER A 403 -16.86 -12.07 -3.23
C SER A 403 -16.23 -13.00 -2.18
N ILE A 404 -15.07 -13.59 -2.47
CA ILE A 404 -14.40 -14.49 -1.52
C ILE A 404 -14.02 -13.76 -0.22
N LEU A 405 -13.57 -12.51 -0.35
CA LEU A 405 -13.18 -11.69 0.79
C LEU A 405 -14.38 -11.27 1.64
N SER A 406 -15.52 -10.88 1.04
CA SER A 406 -16.73 -10.54 1.78
C SER A 406 -17.28 -11.73 2.54
N ASP A 407 -17.43 -12.86 1.86
CA ASP A 407 -18.05 -14.07 2.43
C ASP A 407 -17.20 -14.59 3.59
N THR A 408 -15.88 -14.57 3.41
CA THR A 408 -14.94 -14.98 4.47
C THR A 408 -14.93 -13.98 5.63
N PHE A 409 -15.10 -12.68 5.39
CA PHE A 409 -15.22 -11.70 6.46
C PHE A 409 -16.45 -11.98 7.33
N GLU A 410 -17.60 -12.24 6.72
CA GLU A 410 -18.82 -12.62 7.43
C GLU A 410 -18.61 -13.92 8.22
N ALA A 411 -18.01 -14.93 7.60
CA ALA A 411 -17.71 -16.19 8.28
C ALA A 411 -16.79 -16.00 9.50
N VAL A 412 -15.79 -15.12 9.43
CA VAL A 412 -14.93 -14.76 10.57
C VAL A 412 -15.73 -14.05 11.65
N VAL A 413 -16.67 -13.16 11.29
CA VAL A 413 -17.56 -12.50 12.25
C VAL A 413 -18.44 -13.53 12.97
N ALA A 414 -18.97 -14.53 12.27
CA ALA A 414 -19.69 -15.62 12.90
C ALA A 414 -18.81 -16.45 13.83
N ALA A 415 -17.57 -16.76 13.44
CA ALA A 415 -16.62 -17.43 14.31
C ALA A 415 -16.35 -16.64 15.59
N LEU A 416 -16.15 -15.32 15.49
CA LEU A 416 -16.01 -14.42 16.66
C LEU A 416 -17.26 -14.44 17.54
N TYR A 417 -18.45 -14.44 16.94
CA TYR A 417 -19.72 -14.48 17.66
C TYR A 417 -19.90 -15.79 18.42
N LEU A 418 -19.56 -16.93 17.81
CA LEU A 418 -19.66 -18.24 18.43
C LEU A 418 -18.62 -18.44 19.56
N ASP A 419 -17.42 -17.86 19.41
CA ASP A 419 -16.35 -17.98 20.40
C ASP A 419 -16.49 -17.01 21.58
N GLY A 420 -16.79 -15.73 21.29
CA GLY A 420 -16.74 -14.63 22.26
C GLY A 420 -18.06 -13.92 22.53
N GLY A 421 -19.14 -14.28 21.82
CA GLY A 421 -20.45 -13.64 21.96
C GLY A 421 -20.54 -12.25 21.31
N PHE A 422 -21.74 -11.65 21.40
CA PHE A 422 -22.06 -10.40 20.72
C PHE A 422 -21.18 -9.21 21.15
N ASP A 423 -20.84 -9.10 22.45
CA ASP A 423 -20.07 -7.96 22.95
C ASP A 423 -18.64 -7.91 22.38
N ALA A 424 -18.01 -9.09 22.23
CA ALA A 424 -16.71 -9.22 21.58
C ALA A 424 -16.77 -8.75 20.11
N VAL A 425 -17.75 -9.26 19.35
CA VAL A 425 -17.97 -8.87 17.95
C VAL A 425 -18.24 -7.37 17.82
N ASN A 426 -19.15 -6.84 18.62
CA ASN A 426 -19.53 -5.44 18.58
C ASN A 426 -18.32 -4.52 18.85
N THR A 427 -17.43 -4.91 19.77
CA THR A 427 -16.19 -4.17 20.06
C THR A 427 -15.26 -4.13 18.85
N ILE A 428 -15.07 -5.27 18.19
CA ILE A 428 -14.19 -5.39 17.02
C ILE A 428 -14.78 -4.65 15.83
N LEU A 429 -16.06 -4.88 15.50
CA LEU A 429 -16.72 -4.23 14.38
C LEU A 429 -16.85 -2.72 14.58
N LYS A 430 -17.09 -2.24 15.81
CA LYS A 430 -17.05 -0.80 16.09
C LYS A 430 -15.72 -0.16 15.71
N ARG A 431 -14.60 -0.83 16.01
CA ARG A 431 -13.26 -0.35 15.63
C ARG A 431 -13.07 -0.32 14.12
N LEU A 432 -13.44 -1.41 13.42
CA LEU A 432 -13.24 -1.55 11.98
C LEU A 432 -14.15 -0.61 11.17
N PHE A 433 -15.42 -0.50 11.55
CA PHE A 433 -16.42 0.28 10.83
C PHE A 433 -16.47 1.76 11.25
N LYS A 434 -15.70 2.20 12.25
CA LYS A 434 -15.71 3.60 12.71
C LYS A 434 -15.51 4.59 11.57
N ALA A 435 -14.37 4.51 10.87
CA ALA A 435 -14.05 5.42 9.78
C ALA A 435 -14.98 5.28 8.56
N PRO A 436 -15.38 4.07 8.12
CA PRO A 436 -16.43 3.89 7.12
C PRO A 436 -17.76 4.57 7.47
N VAL A 437 -18.24 4.41 8.72
CA VAL A 437 -19.49 5.02 9.20
C VAL A 437 -19.38 6.54 9.25
N GLU A 438 -18.30 7.09 9.80
CA GLU A 438 -18.06 8.53 9.83
C GLU A 438 -18.01 9.11 8.40
N THR A 439 -17.30 8.45 7.49
CA THR A 439 -17.18 8.87 6.09
C THR A 439 -18.51 8.87 5.36
N ILE A 440 -19.31 7.79 5.49
CA ILE A 440 -20.57 7.68 4.74
C ILE A 440 -21.62 8.67 5.26
N LEU A 441 -21.66 8.91 6.57
CA LEU A 441 -22.55 9.92 7.17
C LEU A 441 -22.15 11.33 6.76
N ALA A 442 -20.85 11.64 6.72
CA ALA A 442 -20.37 12.93 6.22
C ALA A 442 -20.71 13.12 4.74
N THR A 443 -20.48 12.08 3.92
CA THR A 443 -20.77 12.12 2.48
C THR A 443 -22.27 12.30 2.21
N GLU A 444 -23.14 11.61 2.95
CA GLU A 444 -24.59 11.75 2.77
C GLU A 444 -25.09 13.14 3.20
N LYS A 445 -24.59 13.71 4.30
CA LYS A 445 -24.87 15.11 4.67
C LYS A 445 -24.47 16.07 3.57
N THR A 446 -23.33 15.82 2.93
CA THR A 446 -22.89 16.59 1.76
C THR A 446 -23.57 16.19 0.44
N ALA A 447 -24.44 15.19 0.40
CA ALA A 447 -25.08 14.71 -0.82
C ALA A 447 -26.59 14.91 -0.82
N ASP A 448 -27.19 15.40 0.26
CA ASP A 448 -28.63 15.66 0.38
C ASP A 448 -28.99 17.14 0.54
N TYR A 449 -28.27 18.00 -0.16
CA TYR A 449 -28.60 19.42 -0.25
C TYR A 449 -29.99 19.67 -0.81
N LYS A 450 -30.50 18.77 -1.66
CA LYS A 450 -31.84 18.84 -2.26
C LYS A 450 -32.96 18.75 -1.22
N SER A 451 -32.92 17.77 -0.32
CA SER A 451 -33.95 17.64 0.70
C SER A 451 -33.83 18.78 1.71
N PHE A 452 -32.60 19.14 2.08
CA PHE A 452 -32.36 20.23 3.03
C PHE A 452 -32.85 21.59 2.51
N ILE A 453 -32.55 21.95 1.26
CA ILE A 453 -33.03 23.21 0.68
C ILE A 453 -34.54 23.20 0.43
N GLN A 454 -35.14 22.03 0.22
CA GLN A 454 -36.59 21.90 0.12
C GLN A 454 -37.27 22.17 1.46
N GLU A 455 -36.75 21.61 2.56
CA GLU A 455 -37.24 21.87 3.91
C GLU A 455 -37.05 23.35 4.29
N TYR A 456 -35.86 23.90 4.06
CA TYR A 456 -35.55 25.31 4.32
C TYR A 456 -36.48 26.25 3.54
N ALA A 457 -36.69 26.00 2.24
CA ALA A 457 -37.54 26.82 1.40
C ALA A 457 -39.02 26.75 1.81
N GLN A 458 -39.48 25.57 2.22
CA GLN A 458 -40.84 25.37 2.70
C GLN A 458 -41.06 26.08 4.05
N GLU A 459 -40.08 26.05 4.94
CA GLU A 459 -40.15 26.69 6.26
C GLU A 459 -40.08 28.23 6.17
N HIS A 460 -39.14 28.77 5.39
CA HIS A 460 -38.85 30.21 5.38
C HIS A 460 -39.65 30.99 4.33
N TYR A 461 -40.00 30.36 3.21
CA TYR A 461 -40.66 31.03 2.09
C TYR A 461 -42.03 30.43 1.73
N GLY A 462 -42.43 29.31 2.36
CA GLY A 462 -43.67 28.60 2.03
C GLY A 462 -43.71 28.07 0.59
N LYS A 463 -42.54 27.89 -0.05
CA LYS A 463 -42.39 27.49 -1.45
C LYS A 463 -41.42 26.32 -1.58
N THR A 464 -41.57 25.53 -2.62
CA THR A 464 -40.61 24.47 -2.99
C THR A 464 -39.58 25.00 -4.02
N PRO A 465 -38.31 24.56 -3.98
CA PRO A 465 -37.30 24.93 -4.98
C PRO A 465 -37.66 24.45 -6.40
N ASP A 466 -37.44 25.31 -7.41
CA ASP A 466 -37.58 24.96 -8.84
C ASP A 466 -36.22 24.61 -9.45
N TYR A 467 -36.12 23.47 -10.13
CA TYR A 467 -34.88 23.03 -10.80
C TYR A 467 -35.04 23.00 -12.31
N ARG A 468 -34.11 23.61 -13.05
CA ARG A 468 -34.13 23.61 -14.52
C ARG A 468 -32.79 23.19 -15.10
N VAL A 469 -32.81 22.32 -16.11
CA VAL A 469 -31.61 22.02 -16.90
C VAL A 469 -31.37 23.19 -17.84
N GLU A 470 -30.24 23.87 -17.66
CA GLU A 470 -29.86 25.03 -18.46
C GLU A 470 -28.99 24.59 -19.66
N ARG A 471 -28.09 23.63 -19.45
CA ARG A 471 -27.18 23.11 -20.49
C ARG A 471 -26.84 21.63 -20.29
N GLU A 472 -26.62 20.95 -21.41
CA GLU A 472 -26.02 19.61 -21.49
C GLU A 472 -24.81 19.69 -22.43
N MET A 473 -23.62 19.28 -21.97
CA MET A 473 -22.35 19.44 -22.68
C MET A 473 -21.55 18.13 -22.69
N GLY A 474 -20.78 17.87 -23.75
CA GLY A 474 -19.92 16.69 -23.86
C GLY A 474 -20.54 15.52 -24.65
N PRO A 475 -19.73 14.49 -25.00
CA PRO A 475 -20.19 13.33 -25.75
C PRO A 475 -21.12 12.44 -24.91
N ASP A 476 -21.93 11.59 -25.55
CA ASP A 476 -22.95 10.77 -24.85
C ASP A 476 -22.41 9.90 -23.71
N HIS A 477 -21.16 9.45 -23.80
CA HIS A 477 -20.47 8.66 -22.79
C HIS A 477 -19.76 9.48 -21.70
N ASP A 478 -19.73 10.82 -21.82
CA ASP A 478 -19.16 11.74 -20.82
C ASP A 478 -19.92 13.08 -20.73
N LYS A 479 -21.25 13.00 -20.62
CA LYS A 479 -22.11 14.19 -20.50
C LYS A 479 -21.90 14.92 -19.17
N THR A 480 -21.89 16.23 -19.24
CA THR A 480 -21.92 17.16 -18.11
C THR A 480 -23.19 17.99 -18.17
N PHE A 481 -23.95 17.99 -17.08
CA PHE A 481 -25.20 18.72 -16.94
C PHE A 481 -24.98 19.98 -16.12
N GLU A 482 -25.59 21.09 -16.54
CA GLU A 482 -25.69 22.33 -15.78
C GLU A 482 -27.16 22.56 -15.41
N ILE A 483 -27.44 22.61 -14.11
CA ILE A 483 -28.79 22.78 -13.57
C ILE A 483 -28.84 24.05 -12.73
N SER A 484 -29.85 24.88 -12.95
CA SER A 484 -30.17 25.98 -12.05
C SER A 484 -31.22 25.56 -11.02
N ILE A 485 -31.11 26.14 -9.83
CA ILE A 485 -32.12 26.08 -8.78
C ILE A 485 -32.62 27.51 -8.51
N THR A 486 -33.93 27.66 -8.35
CA THR A 486 -34.55 28.92 -7.91
C THR A 486 -35.31 28.69 -6.62
N VAL A 487 -34.98 29.46 -5.58
CA VAL A 487 -35.66 29.49 -4.28
C VAL A 487 -36.09 30.91 -3.99
N ASP A 488 -37.40 31.15 -4.06
CA ASP A 488 -37.98 32.51 -4.03
C ASP A 488 -37.36 33.43 -5.10
N THR A 489 -36.54 34.41 -4.71
CA THR A 489 -35.82 35.32 -5.62
C THR A 489 -34.37 34.90 -5.88
N LEU A 490 -33.85 33.93 -5.13
CA LEU A 490 -32.48 33.46 -5.24
C LEU A 490 -32.36 32.43 -6.37
N LYS A 491 -31.35 32.61 -7.23
CA LYS A 491 -30.98 31.64 -8.27
C LYS A 491 -29.53 31.22 -8.09
N ALA A 492 -29.29 29.91 -8.10
CA ALA A 492 -27.94 29.34 -8.13
C ALA A 492 -27.84 28.29 -9.26
N VAL A 493 -26.62 27.93 -9.63
CA VAL A 493 -26.34 26.96 -10.69
C VAL A 493 -25.35 25.93 -10.16
N GLY A 494 -25.51 24.68 -10.57
CA GLY A 494 -24.58 23.59 -10.27
C GLY A 494 -24.32 22.69 -11.46
N ARG A 495 -23.22 21.96 -11.40
CA ARG A 495 -22.73 21.10 -12.48
C ARG A 495 -22.46 19.69 -12.00
N GLY A 496 -22.63 18.70 -12.89
CA GLY A 496 -22.33 17.32 -12.57
C GLY A 496 -22.43 16.37 -13.76
N LYS A 497 -21.81 15.20 -13.63
CA LYS A 497 -21.83 14.14 -14.67
C LYS A 497 -23.19 13.45 -14.81
N THR A 498 -24.10 13.68 -13.88
CA THR A 498 -25.50 13.26 -13.97
C THR A 498 -26.42 14.42 -13.60
N LYS A 499 -27.67 14.41 -14.08
CA LYS A 499 -28.70 15.40 -13.69
C LYS A 499 -28.89 15.43 -12.16
N LYS A 500 -28.78 14.28 -11.50
CA LYS A 500 -28.88 14.19 -10.03
C LYS A 500 -27.71 14.91 -9.35
N ALA A 501 -26.48 14.66 -9.78
CA ALA A 501 -25.29 15.31 -9.24
C ALA A 501 -25.31 16.83 -9.47
N ALA A 502 -25.67 17.27 -10.69
CA ALA A 502 -25.78 18.70 -11.01
C ALA A 502 -26.84 19.41 -10.17
N ALA A 503 -27.96 18.75 -9.87
CA ALA A 503 -29.00 19.31 -9.03
C ALA A 503 -28.61 19.39 -7.54
N GLN A 504 -27.84 18.43 -7.03
CA GLN A 504 -27.28 18.49 -5.68
C GLN A 504 -26.25 19.61 -5.56
N ASP A 505 -25.39 19.78 -6.57
CA ASP A 505 -24.42 20.87 -6.63
C ASP A 505 -25.11 22.24 -6.68
N ALA A 506 -26.20 22.36 -7.43
CA ALA A 506 -27.00 23.59 -7.49
C ALA A 506 -27.64 23.91 -6.13
N ALA A 507 -28.20 22.89 -5.48
CA ALA A 507 -28.77 23.00 -4.14
C ALA A 507 -27.74 23.42 -3.10
N ARG A 508 -26.52 22.86 -3.14
CA ARG A 508 -25.39 23.27 -2.29
C ARG A 508 -25.11 24.75 -2.45
N ASN A 509 -24.91 25.18 -3.70
CA ASN A 509 -24.53 26.56 -3.99
C ASN A 509 -25.62 27.55 -3.54
N ALA A 510 -26.90 27.18 -3.67
CA ALA A 510 -28.00 27.98 -3.12
C ALA A 510 -28.00 28.02 -1.59
N LEU A 511 -27.78 26.89 -0.90
CA LEU A 511 -27.70 26.86 0.56
C LEU A 511 -26.51 27.67 1.09
N THR A 512 -25.35 27.65 0.41
CA THR A 512 -24.19 28.48 0.80
C THR A 512 -24.52 29.97 0.78
N ILE A 513 -25.37 30.42 -0.15
CA ILE A 513 -25.80 31.82 -0.24
C ILE A 513 -26.87 32.13 0.83
N LEU A 514 -27.79 31.19 1.08
CA LEU A 514 -28.89 31.35 2.04
C LEU A 514 -28.45 31.24 3.50
N MET A 515 -27.42 30.44 3.79
CA MET A 515 -26.97 30.09 5.15
C MET A 515 -25.43 30.16 5.28
N PRO A 516 -24.82 31.35 5.26
CA PRO A 516 -23.36 31.49 5.20
C PRO A 516 -22.60 31.02 6.47
N GLN A 517 -23.30 30.76 7.58
CA GLN A 517 -22.71 30.39 8.88
C GLN A 517 -23.02 28.96 9.35
N SER A 518 -23.71 28.15 8.55
CA SER A 518 -24.27 26.85 8.98
C SER A 518 -23.79 25.65 8.16
N LEU A 519 -22.80 25.82 7.28
CA LEU A 519 -22.30 24.82 6.34
C LEU A 519 -20.80 24.58 6.47
#